data_AF-A0A535UQM1-F1
#
_entry.id   AF-A0A535UQM1-F1
#
_cell.length_a   1.000
_cell.length_b   1.000
_cell.length_c   1.000
_cell.angle_alpha   90.00
_cell.angle_beta   90.00
_cell.angle_gamma   90.00
#
_symmetry.space_group_name_H-M   'P 1'
#
loop_
_entity.id
_entity.type
_entity.pdbx_description
1 polymer ?
#
loop_
_entity_poly.entity_id
_entity_poly.type
_entity_poly.pdbx_seq_one_letter_code
_entity_poly.pdbx_strand_id
1 'polypeptide(L)'
;MRTISGWSVSFQSTRNPAAMANWEIGSGLPGGGFWRTWRWWWVQAPPRRWSLLSGETCAASQRIRKSTEVGMGGIVGDGGDRMARDQVEQLGWQLGMGRRRLDHRLTGLGDAEYLWEPVHGCWNVRRRAEAASPHPMGRDEWVFDYDEEQPSPAPVTTIGWRLMHLTDVVGSYHAFLFGDGTLEQHWLEVAPTAELGLSVWGEHIGRFISALEGDTDANLMRSVRIPWWPADAPRWRVVANVAIEVHHHGAEIAVLRDLRRAAVDTEKSVARPGGFEPPRTDP
;
A
#
# COMPACT_ATOMS: atom_id res chain seq x y z
N MET A 1 -23.68 -3.90 45.37
CA MET A 1 -24.35 -2.97 44.42
C MET A 1 -23.24 -2.22 43.68
N ARG A 2 -23.05 -2.27 42.35
CA ARG A 2 -23.82 -2.83 41.24
C ARG A 2 -22.86 -3.64 40.35
N THR A 3 -23.26 -4.85 40.01
CA THR A 3 -22.79 -5.60 38.84
C THR A 3 -23.60 -5.13 37.62
N ILE A 4 -22.96 -4.97 36.46
CA ILE A 4 -23.67 -4.92 35.17
C ILE A 4 -23.30 -6.19 34.42
N SER A 5 -24.31 -7.03 34.24
CA SER A 5 -24.30 -8.34 33.61
C SER A 5 -24.26 -8.25 32.09
N GLY A 6 -23.51 -9.17 31.48
CA GLY A 6 -23.97 -10.06 30.40
C GLY A 6 -24.40 -9.43 29.07
N TRP A 7 -23.49 -9.48 28.09
CA TRP A 7 -23.87 -9.64 26.69
C TRP A 7 -23.16 -10.88 26.15
N SER A 8 -23.95 -11.86 25.69
CA SER A 8 -23.47 -12.95 24.84
C SER A 8 -24.08 -12.74 23.44
N VAL A 9 -23.25 -12.83 22.41
CA VAL A 9 -23.69 -12.74 21.01
C VAL A 9 -23.60 -14.15 20.41
N SER A 10 -24.73 -14.68 19.95
CA SER A 10 -24.78 -15.92 19.18
C SER A 10 -25.00 -15.60 17.70
N PHE A 11 -24.29 -16.31 16.82
CA PHE A 11 -24.35 -16.13 15.38
C PHE A 11 -25.16 -17.26 14.73
N GLN A 12 -26.15 -16.91 13.91
CA GLN A 12 -26.77 -17.84 12.96
C GLN A 12 -26.38 -17.45 11.53
N SER A 13 -25.84 -18.42 10.80
CA SER A 13 -25.51 -18.34 9.38
C SER A 13 -26.74 -18.69 8.55
N THR A 14 -27.20 -17.77 7.70
CA THR A 14 -28.15 -18.11 6.64
C THR A 14 -27.41 -18.12 5.30
N ARG A 15 -27.22 -19.31 4.73
CA ARG A 15 -26.73 -19.47 3.35
C ARG A 15 -27.90 -19.17 2.41
N ASN A 16 -27.78 -18.17 1.54
CA ASN A 16 -28.66 -18.03 0.39
C ASN A 16 -27.91 -18.45 -0.89
N PRO A 17 -28.15 -19.64 -1.44
CA PRO A 17 -27.39 -20.19 -2.58
C PRO A 17 -27.69 -19.52 -3.94
N ALA A 18 -28.62 -18.56 -4.03
CA ALA A 18 -29.04 -17.97 -5.31
C ALA A 18 -28.18 -16.81 -5.85
N ALA A 19 -27.16 -16.35 -5.12
CA ALA A 19 -26.35 -15.18 -5.52
C ALA A 19 -25.02 -15.51 -6.25
N MET A 20 -24.71 -16.79 -6.52
CA MET A 20 -23.42 -17.21 -7.07
C MET A 20 -23.38 -17.51 -8.58
N ALA A 21 -24.45 -17.23 -9.34
CA ALA A 21 -24.59 -17.77 -10.70
C ALA A 21 -24.17 -16.87 -11.88
N ASN A 22 -23.75 -15.61 -11.69
CA ASN A 22 -23.59 -14.68 -12.83
C ASN A 22 -22.23 -13.96 -12.90
N TRP A 23 -21.09 -14.65 -12.84
CA TRP A 23 -19.79 -14.09 -13.27
C TRP A 23 -18.82 -15.20 -13.73
N GLU A 24 -19.11 -15.85 -14.87
CA GLU A 24 -18.09 -16.57 -15.63
C GLU A 24 -17.68 -15.71 -16.83
N ILE A 25 -16.44 -15.24 -16.86
CA ILE A 25 -15.84 -14.60 -18.04
C ILE A 25 -14.49 -15.27 -18.33
N GLY A 26 -14.52 -16.10 -19.39
CA GLY A 26 -13.44 -16.33 -20.36
C GLY A 26 -12.02 -16.61 -19.85
N SER A 27 -11.74 -17.87 -19.55
CA SER A 27 -10.39 -18.44 -19.53
C SER A 27 -9.89 -18.65 -20.97
N GLY A 28 -9.03 -17.78 -21.47
CA GLY A 28 -8.50 -18.00 -22.83
C GLY A 28 -7.52 -16.99 -23.39
N LEU A 29 -6.38 -16.76 -22.73
CA LEU A 29 -5.16 -16.30 -23.40
C LEU A 29 -3.93 -16.93 -22.73
N PRO A 30 -3.11 -17.73 -23.45
CA PRO A 30 -1.85 -18.26 -22.94
C PRO A 30 -0.75 -17.19 -23.00
N GLY A 31 -0.04 -16.96 -21.90
CA GLY A 31 1.16 -16.08 -21.86
C GLY A 31 1.12 -14.88 -20.91
N GLY A 32 0.14 -14.77 -20.01
CA GLY A 32 -0.01 -13.64 -19.09
C GLY A 32 0.03 -13.99 -17.60
N GLY A 33 0.94 -14.87 -17.17
CA GLY A 33 1.03 -15.33 -15.77
C GLY A 33 1.37 -14.20 -14.79
N PHE A 34 2.35 -13.37 -15.16
CA PHE A 34 3.09 -12.55 -14.21
C PHE A 34 2.30 -11.48 -13.41
N TRP A 35 1.11 -11.10 -13.84
CA TRP A 35 0.50 -9.84 -13.42
C TRP A 35 -0.94 -9.90 -12.90
N ARG A 36 -1.46 -11.10 -12.57
CA ARG A 36 -2.83 -11.27 -12.03
C ARG A 36 -3.02 -10.73 -10.59
N THR A 37 -1.96 -10.31 -9.91
CA THR A 37 -1.90 -10.05 -8.45
C THR A 37 -2.05 -8.61 -8.00
N TRP A 38 -1.77 -7.63 -8.87
CA TRP A 38 -1.79 -6.20 -8.49
C TRP A 38 -3.19 -5.66 -8.17
N ARG A 39 -4.24 -6.44 -8.51
CA ARG A 39 -5.63 -6.11 -8.24
C ARG A 39 -6.04 -6.32 -6.77
N TRP A 40 -5.25 -7.06 -5.96
CA TRP A 40 -5.70 -7.57 -4.67
C TRP A 40 -5.09 -6.92 -3.42
N TRP A 41 -3.93 -6.25 -3.50
CA TRP A 41 -3.41 -5.48 -2.35
C TRP A 41 -4.30 -4.27 -1.99
N TRP A 42 -5.11 -3.81 -2.94
CA TRP A 42 -6.18 -2.82 -2.74
C TRP A 42 -7.51 -3.40 -2.23
N VAL A 43 -7.72 -4.71 -2.35
CA VAL A 43 -8.97 -5.39 -2.03
C VAL A 43 -8.65 -6.56 -1.10
N GLN A 44 -8.44 -6.27 0.19
CA GLN A 44 -8.89 -7.26 1.18
C GLN A 44 -10.36 -7.55 0.82
N ALA A 45 -10.70 -8.83 0.61
CA ALA A 45 -12.01 -9.29 0.14
C ALA A 45 -13.15 -8.37 0.62
N PRO A 46 -14.14 -8.02 -0.24
CA PRO A 46 -15.17 -7.06 0.13
C PRO A 46 -15.69 -7.43 1.52
N PRO A 47 -15.74 -6.48 2.48
CA PRO A 47 -16.20 -6.81 3.81
C PRO A 47 -17.55 -7.49 3.67
N ARG A 48 -17.71 -8.64 4.34
CA ARG A 48 -19.03 -9.25 4.49
C ARG A 48 -20.00 -8.14 4.83
N ARG A 49 -21.07 -8.01 4.04
CA ARG A 49 -22.01 -6.89 4.11
C ARG A 49 -22.52 -6.75 5.54
N TRP A 50 -21.96 -5.81 6.30
CA TRP A 50 -22.47 -5.44 7.62
C TRP A 50 -23.64 -4.48 7.39
N SER A 51 -24.87 -4.99 7.51
CA SER A 51 -26.03 -4.11 7.62
C SER A 51 -26.02 -3.49 9.01
N LEU A 52 -25.74 -2.19 9.12
CA LEU A 52 -26.09 -1.42 10.31
C LEU A 52 -27.62 -1.34 10.39
N LEU A 53 -28.22 -2.23 11.19
CA LEU A 53 -29.58 -2.09 11.67
C LEU A 53 -29.58 -1.18 12.89
N SER A 54 -29.58 0.13 12.65
CA SER A 54 -30.24 1.12 13.49
C SER A 54 -30.23 2.46 12.75
N GLY A 55 -31.40 2.84 12.25
CA GLY A 55 -31.58 4.09 11.52
C GLY A 55 -31.68 5.26 12.49
N GLU A 56 -30.56 5.95 12.73
CA GLU A 56 -30.55 7.35 13.14
C GLU A 56 -29.37 8.06 12.46
N THR A 57 -29.66 8.81 11.40
CA THR A 57 -28.68 9.59 10.66
C THR A 57 -28.31 10.86 11.43
N CYS A 58 -27.02 11.04 11.72
CA CYS A 58 -26.47 12.27 12.27
C CYS A 58 -26.71 13.48 11.34
N ALA A 59 -27.20 14.58 11.93
CA ALA A 59 -27.67 15.82 11.28
C ALA A 59 -26.60 16.61 10.50
N ALA A 60 -25.33 16.18 10.50
CA ALA A 60 -24.25 16.82 9.74
C ALA A 60 -24.27 16.50 8.23
N SER A 61 -25.00 15.45 7.81
CA SER A 61 -25.02 14.98 6.41
C SER A 61 -26.05 15.69 5.51
N GLN A 62 -26.95 16.50 6.07
CA GLN A 62 -28.05 17.12 5.30
C GLN A 62 -27.72 18.50 4.71
N ARG A 63 -26.57 19.12 5.03
CA ARG A 63 -26.19 20.44 4.48
C ARG A 63 -25.52 20.43 3.10
N ILE A 64 -25.16 19.26 2.56
CA ILE A 64 -24.50 19.18 1.24
C ILE A 64 -25.52 19.00 0.09
N ARG A 65 -26.79 18.69 0.38
CA ARG A 65 -27.80 18.36 -0.65
C ARG A 65 -28.73 19.49 -1.09
N LYS A 66 -28.57 20.73 -0.61
CA LYS A 66 -29.48 21.84 -0.95
C LYS A 66 -28.91 22.89 -1.91
N SER A 67 -27.71 22.70 -2.47
CA SER A 67 -27.10 23.69 -3.38
C SER A 67 -27.11 23.32 -4.87
N THR A 68 -27.79 22.26 -5.29
CA THR A 68 -27.81 21.83 -6.70
C THR A 68 -29.10 22.15 -7.47
N GLU A 69 -30.02 22.94 -6.91
CA GLU A 69 -31.26 23.32 -7.59
C GLU A 69 -31.56 24.83 -7.50
N VAL A 70 -30.66 25.68 -8.01
CA VAL A 70 -31.03 27.02 -8.51
C VAL A 70 -30.07 27.41 -9.65
N GLY A 71 -30.62 27.58 -10.87
CA GLY A 71 -30.04 28.48 -11.88
C GLY A 71 -29.36 27.84 -13.10
N MET A 72 -30.15 27.37 -14.06
CA MET A 72 -29.78 27.44 -15.48
C MET A 72 -29.70 28.93 -15.88
N GLY A 73 -28.49 29.48 -15.93
CA GLY A 73 -28.22 30.85 -16.39
C GLY A 73 -26.72 31.15 -16.30
N GLY A 74 -26.08 31.36 -17.45
CA GLY A 74 -24.63 31.22 -17.63
C GLY A 74 -23.73 32.16 -16.83
N ILE A 75 -22.63 31.59 -16.35
CA ILE A 75 -21.28 32.18 -16.35
C ILE A 75 -20.34 31.02 -16.68
N VAL A 76 -19.92 30.90 -17.94
CA VAL A 76 -18.78 30.05 -18.32
C VAL A 76 -17.54 30.78 -17.80
N GLY A 77 -17.12 30.42 -16.59
CA GLY A 77 -15.89 30.92 -15.96
C GLY A 77 -14.74 29.94 -16.18
N ASP A 78 -13.59 30.49 -16.56
CA ASP A 78 -12.22 29.95 -16.73
C ASP A 78 -11.65 29.06 -15.59
N GLY A 79 -12.48 28.61 -14.64
CA GLY A 79 -12.05 27.83 -13.47
C GLY A 79 -11.80 26.35 -13.75
N GLY A 80 -12.47 25.76 -14.75
CA GLY A 80 -12.23 24.37 -15.16
C GLY A 80 -10.92 24.16 -15.91
N ASP A 81 -10.43 25.22 -16.56
CA ASP A 81 -9.23 25.19 -17.41
C ASP A 81 -7.93 25.35 -16.60
N ARG A 82 -8.02 25.87 -15.36
CA ARG A 82 -6.88 25.98 -14.42
C ARG A 82 -6.56 24.72 -13.63
N MET A 83 -7.48 23.76 -13.52
CA MET A 83 -7.16 22.43 -12.96
C MET A 83 -6.56 21.48 -14.01
N ALA A 84 -6.78 21.76 -15.30
CA ALA A 84 -6.20 21.00 -16.40
C ALA A 84 -4.76 21.43 -16.74
N ARG A 85 -4.37 22.65 -16.33
CA ARG A 85 -2.99 23.14 -16.33
C ARG A 85 -2.41 22.84 -14.95
N ASP A 86 -1.19 22.30 -14.91
CA ASP A 86 -0.39 21.96 -13.73
C ASP A 86 -0.60 20.53 -13.18
N GLN A 87 -0.97 19.55 -14.03
CA GLN A 87 -1.04 18.13 -13.61
C GLN A 87 0.31 17.59 -13.16
N VAL A 88 1.38 17.93 -13.90
CA VAL A 88 2.76 17.60 -13.51
C VAL A 88 3.07 18.10 -12.10
N GLU A 89 2.75 19.38 -11.82
CA GLU A 89 2.99 19.98 -10.51
C GLU A 89 2.17 19.28 -9.42
N GLN A 90 0.88 19.06 -9.65
CA GLN A 90 -0.01 18.44 -8.66
C GLN A 90 0.43 17.02 -8.32
N LEU A 91 0.74 16.19 -9.33
CA LEU A 91 1.17 14.81 -9.14
C LEU A 91 2.58 14.74 -8.53
N GLY A 92 3.47 15.63 -8.96
CA GLY A 92 4.80 15.79 -8.37
C GLY A 92 4.73 16.15 -6.89
N TRP A 93 3.84 17.09 -6.53
CA TRP A 93 3.59 17.44 -5.13
C TRP A 93 3.07 16.25 -4.31
N GLN A 94 2.09 15.51 -4.83
CA GLN A 94 1.55 14.33 -4.14
C GLN A 94 2.65 13.28 -3.90
N LEU A 95 3.36 12.88 -4.96
CA LEU A 95 4.41 11.88 -4.87
C LEU A 95 5.55 12.33 -3.94
N GLY A 96 5.96 13.60 -4.05
CA GLY A 96 6.96 14.21 -3.19
C GLY A 96 6.54 14.28 -1.71
N MET A 97 5.26 14.54 -1.42
CA MET A 97 4.72 14.47 -0.06
C MET A 97 4.75 13.04 0.50
N GLY A 98 4.36 12.05 -0.29
CA GLY A 98 4.44 10.63 0.07
C GLY A 98 5.87 10.22 0.40
N ARG A 99 6.82 10.55 -0.50
CA ARG A 99 8.25 10.32 -0.29
C ARG A 99 8.76 10.95 0.99
N ARG A 100 8.56 12.27 1.20
CA ARG A 100 9.06 12.97 2.39
C ARG A 100 8.54 12.35 3.70
N ARG A 101 7.26 11.97 3.73
CA ARG A 101 6.67 11.30 4.90
C ARG A 101 7.32 9.94 5.13
N LEU A 102 7.50 9.14 4.08
CA LEU A 102 8.15 7.84 4.17
C LEU A 102 9.61 7.96 4.60
N ASP A 103 10.40 8.84 3.98
CA ASP A 103 11.81 9.05 4.31
C ASP A 103 11.99 9.47 5.79
N HIS A 104 11.11 10.33 6.31
CA HIS A 104 11.11 10.66 7.74
C HIS A 104 10.85 9.43 8.60
N ARG A 105 9.88 8.60 8.24
CA ARG A 105 9.57 7.35 8.95
C ARG A 105 10.67 6.30 8.83
N LEU A 106 11.48 6.34 7.78
CA LEU A 106 12.61 5.44 7.54
C LEU A 106 13.89 5.85 8.29
N THR A 107 13.94 7.05 8.87
CA THR A 107 15.10 7.51 9.65
C THR A 107 15.47 6.51 10.77
N GLY A 108 16.75 6.11 10.80
CA GLY A 108 17.29 5.16 11.78
C GLY A 108 16.79 3.72 11.61
N LEU A 109 16.32 3.32 10.43
CA LEU A 109 16.02 1.91 10.14
C LEU A 109 17.33 1.11 10.10
N GLY A 110 17.41 0.06 10.91
CA GLY A 110 18.51 -0.90 10.89
C GLY A 110 18.07 -2.29 10.42
N ASP A 111 19.02 -3.14 10.07
CA ASP A 111 18.77 -4.45 9.45
C ASP A 111 17.84 -5.35 10.29
N ALA A 112 18.00 -5.34 11.62
CA ALA A 112 17.16 -6.13 12.51
C ALA A 112 15.68 -5.70 12.50
N GLU A 113 15.38 -4.42 12.24
CA GLU A 113 14.01 -3.93 12.07
C GLU A 113 13.53 -4.10 10.62
N TYR A 114 14.42 -3.91 9.65
CA TYR A 114 14.14 -4.11 8.22
C TYR A 114 13.69 -5.56 7.92
N LEU A 115 14.36 -6.54 8.50
CA LEU A 115 14.07 -7.97 8.35
C LEU A 115 13.12 -8.53 9.43
N TRP A 116 12.60 -7.69 10.33
CA TRP A 116 11.75 -8.14 11.42
C TRP A 116 10.44 -8.76 10.91
N GLU A 117 10.15 -9.97 11.39
CA GLU A 117 8.94 -10.73 11.09
C GLU A 117 7.87 -10.48 12.17
N PRO A 118 6.81 -9.70 11.87
CA PRO A 118 5.81 -9.33 12.87
C PRO A 118 4.88 -10.51 13.25
N VAL A 119 4.73 -11.49 12.36
CA VAL A 119 3.91 -12.69 12.54
C VAL A 119 4.57 -13.88 11.87
N HIS A 120 4.30 -15.08 12.37
CA HIS A 120 4.76 -16.32 11.74
C HIS A 120 4.21 -16.45 10.31
N GLY A 121 5.06 -16.87 9.37
CA GLY A 121 4.67 -17.09 7.97
C GLY A 121 4.49 -15.81 7.16
N CYS A 122 4.99 -14.67 7.65
CA CYS A 122 5.03 -13.45 6.86
C CYS A 122 6.00 -13.56 5.67
N TRP A 123 5.76 -12.77 4.64
CA TRP A 123 6.62 -12.64 3.47
C TRP A 123 7.70 -11.59 3.70
N ASN A 124 8.94 -11.93 3.37
CA ASN A 124 10.13 -11.16 3.72
C ASN A 124 11.14 -11.07 2.56
N VAL A 125 12.19 -10.26 2.75
CA VAL A 125 13.44 -10.36 2.01
C VAL A 125 14.29 -11.46 2.64
N ARG A 126 14.78 -12.39 1.83
CA ARG A 126 15.49 -13.58 2.31
C ARG A 126 16.37 -14.18 1.22
N ARG A 127 17.24 -15.11 1.61
CA ARG A 127 17.97 -15.93 0.63
C ARG A 127 16.99 -16.80 -0.14
N ARG A 128 17.24 -17.03 -1.42
CA ARG A 128 16.37 -17.83 -2.29
C ARG A 128 16.11 -19.23 -1.75
N ALA A 129 17.13 -19.85 -1.16
CA ALA A 129 17.02 -21.18 -0.55
C ALA A 129 16.09 -21.22 0.69
N GLU A 130 15.79 -20.06 1.27
CA GLU A 130 14.97 -19.90 2.47
C GLU A 130 13.59 -19.31 2.16
N ALA A 131 13.28 -19.08 0.87
CA ALA A 131 12.01 -18.52 0.42
C ALA A 131 10.81 -19.25 1.01
N ALA A 132 9.87 -18.49 1.59
CA ALA A 132 8.61 -19.03 2.09
C ALA A 132 7.54 -19.10 0.99
N SER A 133 7.66 -18.27 -0.05
CA SER A 133 6.77 -18.30 -1.21
C SER A 133 7.24 -19.30 -2.28
N PRO A 134 6.33 -19.91 -3.06
CA PRO A 134 6.69 -20.77 -4.18
C PRO A 134 7.46 -20.07 -5.31
N HIS A 135 7.16 -18.80 -5.61
CA HIS A 135 7.74 -18.06 -6.75
C HIS A 135 8.42 -16.75 -6.31
N PRO A 136 9.43 -16.80 -5.42
CA PRO A 136 10.06 -15.61 -4.88
C PRO A 136 10.76 -14.80 -5.99
N MET A 137 10.71 -13.48 -5.87
CA MET A 137 11.23 -12.57 -6.87
C MET A 137 12.61 -12.03 -6.52
N GLY A 138 13.46 -11.90 -7.54
CA GLY A 138 14.82 -11.38 -7.45
C GLY A 138 15.71 -12.08 -8.47
N ARG A 139 16.80 -11.43 -8.90
CA ARG A 139 17.69 -11.98 -9.93
C ARG A 139 18.70 -13.00 -9.37
N ASP A 140 19.22 -12.73 -8.19
CA ASP A 140 20.40 -13.39 -7.65
C ASP A 140 20.08 -14.22 -6.39
N GLU A 141 21.01 -14.32 -5.44
CA GLU A 141 20.84 -15.10 -4.20
C GLU A 141 19.74 -14.53 -3.30
N TRP A 142 19.59 -13.21 -3.28
CA TRP A 142 18.57 -12.52 -2.49
C TRP A 142 17.28 -12.34 -3.28
N VAL A 143 16.18 -12.61 -2.59
CA VAL A 143 14.82 -12.54 -3.11
C VAL A 143 13.89 -11.90 -2.09
N PHE A 144 12.75 -11.42 -2.54
CA PHE A 144 11.61 -11.16 -1.66
C PHE A 144 10.48 -12.12 -2.01
N ASP A 145 9.81 -12.64 -0.98
CA ASP A 145 8.75 -13.63 -1.14
C ASP A 145 7.63 -13.10 -2.03
N TYR A 146 7.22 -13.85 -3.03
CA TYR A 146 6.16 -13.45 -3.96
C TYR A 146 5.50 -14.67 -4.54
N ASP A 147 4.23 -14.52 -4.93
CA ASP A 147 3.56 -15.50 -5.76
C ASP A 147 2.50 -14.84 -6.64
N GLU A 148 2.41 -15.26 -7.90
CA GLU A 148 1.36 -14.82 -8.85
C GLU A 148 -0.03 -15.33 -8.45
N GLU A 149 -0.12 -16.47 -7.78
CA GLU A 149 -1.38 -17.07 -7.36
C GLU A 149 -1.75 -16.71 -5.91
N GLN A 150 -1.02 -15.75 -5.28
CA GLN A 150 -1.08 -15.33 -3.87
C GLN A 150 -2.03 -16.12 -2.94
N PRO A 151 -1.52 -16.73 -1.85
CA PRO A 151 -2.37 -17.43 -0.89
C PRO A 151 -3.55 -16.60 -0.38
N SER A 152 -4.66 -17.26 -0.04
CA SER A 152 -5.82 -16.62 0.59
C SER A 152 -6.02 -17.15 2.02
N PRO A 153 -5.87 -16.31 3.06
CA PRO A 153 -5.54 -14.88 3.02
C PRO A 153 -4.10 -14.60 2.61
N ALA A 154 -3.85 -13.41 2.04
CA ALA A 154 -2.50 -12.98 1.69
C ALA A 154 -1.63 -12.88 2.96
N PRO A 155 -0.38 -13.37 2.92
CA PRO A 155 0.52 -13.24 4.06
C PRO A 155 0.82 -11.78 4.40
N VAL A 156 1.00 -11.50 5.69
CA VAL A 156 1.55 -10.21 6.12
C VAL A 156 2.95 -10.08 5.52
N THR A 157 3.32 -8.91 5.02
CA THR A 157 4.68 -8.64 4.51
C THR A 157 5.51 -7.92 5.58
N THR A 158 6.83 -7.91 5.46
CA THR A 158 7.73 -7.18 6.37
C THR A 158 8.00 -5.74 5.91
N ILE A 159 8.79 -4.98 6.68
CA ILE A 159 9.26 -3.64 6.28
C ILE A 159 10.15 -3.74 5.05
N GLY A 160 11.14 -4.64 5.06
CA GLY A 160 12.04 -4.81 3.92
C GLY A 160 11.32 -5.26 2.66
N TRP A 161 10.35 -6.17 2.79
CA TRP A 161 9.50 -6.58 1.68
C TRP A 161 8.75 -5.39 1.06
N ARG A 162 8.10 -4.56 1.87
CA ARG A 162 7.33 -3.41 1.39
C ARG A 162 8.20 -2.35 0.73
N LEU A 163 9.42 -2.14 1.24
CA LEU A 163 10.34 -1.20 0.62
C LEU A 163 10.82 -1.70 -0.75
N MET A 164 11.12 -3.00 -0.86
CA MET A 164 11.44 -3.61 -2.16
C MET A 164 10.28 -3.55 -3.14
N HIS A 165 9.06 -3.80 -2.66
CA HIS A 165 7.85 -3.66 -3.46
C HIS A 165 7.63 -2.23 -3.97
N LEU A 166 7.83 -1.22 -3.12
CA LEU A 166 7.74 0.18 -3.55
C LEU A 166 8.80 0.53 -4.60
N THR A 167 10.02 0.08 -4.41
CA THR A 167 11.10 0.23 -5.39
C THR A 167 10.73 -0.42 -6.72
N ASP A 168 10.15 -1.62 -6.70
CA ASP A 168 9.68 -2.33 -7.88
C ASP A 168 8.59 -1.55 -8.63
N VAL A 169 7.54 -1.12 -7.92
CA VAL A 169 6.45 -0.30 -8.48
C VAL A 169 7.00 0.93 -9.18
N VAL A 170 7.83 1.69 -8.46
CA VAL A 170 8.36 2.96 -8.96
C VAL A 170 9.31 2.72 -10.14
N GLY A 171 10.20 1.73 -10.04
CA GLY A 171 11.10 1.37 -11.13
C GLY A 171 10.36 0.94 -12.40
N SER A 172 9.38 0.05 -12.26
CA SER A 172 8.55 -0.48 -13.35
C SER A 172 7.78 0.62 -14.06
N TYR A 173 7.07 1.46 -13.30
CA TYR A 173 6.32 2.54 -13.91
C TYR A 173 7.21 3.67 -14.43
N HIS A 174 8.42 3.87 -13.88
CA HIS A 174 9.39 4.77 -14.48
C HIS A 174 9.83 4.28 -15.86
N ALA A 175 10.27 3.02 -15.97
CA ALA A 175 10.69 2.43 -17.26
C ALA A 175 9.55 2.48 -18.29
N PHE A 176 8.33 2.15 -17.86
CA PHE A 176 7.15 2.18 -18.72
C PHE A 176 6.77 3.58 -19.20
N LEU A 177 6.76 4.57 -18.29
CA LEU A 177 6.30 5.91 -18.62
C LEU A 177 7.38 6.76 -19.27
N PHE A 178 8.62 6.69 -18.79
CA PHE A 178 9.68 7.64 -19.13
C PHE A 178 10.91 6.98 -19.78
N GLY A 179 10.94 5.64 -19.82
CA GLY A 179 12.03 4.86 -20.40
C GLY A 179 11.64 4.18 -21.71
N ASP A 180 11.96 2.89 -21.81
CA ASP A 180 11.80 2.06 -23.01
C ASP A 180 10.39 1.52 -23.21
N GLY A 181 9.45 1.82 -22.31
CA GLY A 181 8.08 1.34 -22.36
C GLY A 181 7.90 -0.08 -21.82
N THR A 182 8.92 -0.66 -21.18
CA THR A 182 8.82 -1.98 -20.52
C THR A 182 8.25 -1.86 -19.11
N LEU A 183 7.60 -2.95 -18.67
CA LEU A 183 7.17 -3.15 -17.28
C LEU A 183 7.97 -4.29 -16.63
N GLU A 184 9.12 -4.66 -17.21
CA GLU A 184 9.84 -5.89 -16.88
C GLU A 184 10.89 -5.70 -15.80
N GLN A 185 10.82 -6.43 -14.71
CA GLN A 185 11.64 -6.18 -13.52
C GLN A 185 13.06 -6.74 -13.57
N HIS A 186 13.63 -6.89 -14.77
CA HIS A 186 14.98 -7.45 -14.95
C HIS A 186 16.07 -6.63 -14.23
N TRP A 187 15.74 -5.41 -13.81
CA TRP A 187 16.61 -4.49 -13.07
C TRP A 187 16.61 -4.70 -11.54
N LEU A 188 15.70 -5.49 -10.96
CA LEU A 188 15.52 -5.46 -9.50
C LEU A 188 16.54 -6.33 -8.77
N GLU A 189 17.61 -5.69 -8.30
CA GLU A 189 18.48 -6.25 -7.27
C GLU A 189 17.78 -6.14 -5.91
N VAL A 190 17.62 -7.27 -5.22
CA VAL A 190 16.93 -7.31 -3.94
C VAL A 190 17.88 -6.92 -2.83
N ALA A 191 17.56 -5.83 -2.12
CA ALA A 191 18.39 -5.29 -1.05
C ALA A 191 18.21 -6.07 0.27
N PRO A 192 19.27 -6.77 0.75
CA PRO A 192 19.19 -7.58 1.97
C PRO A 192 19.34 -6.79 3.27
N THR A 193 19.80 -5.53 3.19
CA THR A 193 20.04 -4.66 4.34
C THR A 193 19.18 -3.41 4.26
N ALA A 194 18.96 -2.78 5.41
CA ALA A 194 18.25 -1.51 5.49
C ALA A 194 18.98 -0.43 4.67
N GLU A 195 20.31 -0.35 4.79
CA GLU A 195 21.12 0.63 4.06
C GLU A 195 20.94 0.51 2.54
N LEU A 196 21.07 -0.70 2.00
CA LEU A 196 20.86 -0.94 0.57
C LEU A 196 19.41 -0.68 0.17
N GLY A 197 18.44 -1.09 0.99
CA GLY A 197 17.02 -0.86 0.73
C GLY A 197 16.68 0.63 0.63
N LEU A 198 17.22 1.44 1.53
CA LEU A 198 17.07 2.90 1.52
C LEU A 198 17.77 3.55 0.32
N SER A 199 18.96 3.06 -0.03
CA SER A 199 19.72 3.57 -1.19
C SER A 199 18.96 3.34 -2.49
N VAL A 200 18.54 2.09 -2.75
CA VAL A 200 17.83 1.72 -3.98
C VAL A 200 16.46 2.41 -4.03
N TRP A 201 15.72 2.46 -2.91
CA TRP A 201 14.48 3.24 -2.84
C TRP A 201 14.70 4.70 -3.26
N GLY A 202 15.68 5.36 -2.64
CA GLY A 202 16.00 6.77 -2.89
C GLY A 202 16.38 7.06 -4.34
N GLU A 203 17.14 6.17 -4.96
CA GLU A 203 17.52 6.24 -6.37
C GLU A 203 16.30 6.15 -7.29
N HIS A 204 15.46 5.13 -7.12
CA HIS A 204 14.32 4.87 -7.99
C HIS A 204 13.23 5.96 -7.85
N ILE A 205 12.89 6.35 -6.62
CA ILE A 205 11.92 7.44 -6.41
C ILE A 205 12.45 8.79 -6.88
N GLY A 206 13.75 9.03 -6.73
CA GLY A 206 14.41 10.24 -7.24
C GLY A 206 14.32 10.33 -8.76
N ARG A 207 14.62 9.24 -9.46
CA ARG A 207 14.47 9.16 -10.93
C ARG A 207 13.04 9.39 -11.39
N PHE A 208 12.06 8.75 -10.73
CA PHE A 208 10.65 8.92 -11.08
C PHE A 208 10.19 10.38 -10.92
N ILE A 209 10.48 11.00 -9.77
CA ILE A 209 10.09 12.39 -9.51
C ILE A 209 10.76 13.33 -10.53
N SER A 210 12.06 13.19 -10.76
CA SER A 210 12.80 14.01 -11.73
C SER A 210 12.23 13.87 -13.16
N ALA A 211 11.90 12.65 -13.58
CA ALA A 211 11.30 12.41 -14.89
C ALA A 211 9.90 13.01 -15.01
N LEU A 212 9.08 12.93 -13.95
CA LEU A 212 7.76 13.55 -13.92
C LEU A 212 7.86 15.09 -13.98
N GLU A 213 8.76 15.70 -13.20
CA GLU A 213 8.99 17.16 -13.19
C GLU A 213 9.48 17.69 -14.54
N GLY A 214 10.16 16.85 -15.33
CA GLY A 214 10.59 17.15 -16.70
C GLY A 214 9.55 16.85 -17.79
N ASP A 215 8.37 16.30 -17.46
CA ASP A 215 7.32 15.95 -18.42
C ASP A 215 6.37 17.14 -18.68
N THR A 216 5.36 16.94 -19.52
CA THR A 216 4.34 17.94 -19.86
C THR A 216 2.93 17.41 -19.59
N ASP A 217 2.01 18.29 -19.22
CA ASP A 217 0.59 17.93 -19.05
C ASP A 217 -0.01 17.28 -20.31
N ALA A 218 0.38 17.77 -21.49
CA ALA A 218 -0.05 17.20 -22.77
C ALA A 218 0.38 15.73 -22.92
N ASN A 219 1.60 15.39 -22.52
CA ASN A 219 2.06 14.00 -22.54
C ASN A 219 1.35 13.17 -21.47
N LEU A 220 1.09 13.72 -20.28
CA LEU A 220 0.33 13.04 -19.23
C LEU A 220 -1.12 12.70 -19.63
N MET A 221 -1.70 13.45 -20.56
CA MET A 221 -3.04 13.17 -21.12
C MET A 221 -3.06 12.07 -22.19
N ARG A 222 -1.91 11.61 -22.68
CA ARG A 222 -1.87 10.51 -23.66
C ARG A 222 -2.31 9.19 -23.04
N SER A 223 -3.10 8.43 -23.80
CA SER A 223 -3.60 7.11 -23.38
C SER A 223 -2.51 6.05 -23.52
N VAL A 224 -2.45 5.14 -22.54
CA VAL A 224 -1.55 3.99 -22.47
C VAL A 224 -2.32 2.73 -22.06
N ARG A 225 -1.85 1.57 -22.53
CA ARG A 225 -2.38 0.27 -22.15
C ARG A 225 -1.51 -0.36 -21.07
N ILE A 226 -2.08 -0.54 -19.88
CA ILE A 226 -1.50 -1.42 -18.84
C ILE A 226 -2.19 -2.79 -18.97
N PRO A 227 -1.46 -3.90 -19.19
CA PRO A 227 -2.07 -5.19 -19.52
C PRO A 227 -3.13 -5.67 -18.52
N TRP A 228 -2.92 -5.45 -17.23
CA TRP A 228 -3.81 -5.85 -16.13
C TRP A 228 -4.85 -4.80 -15.74
N TRP A 229 -4.87 -3.64 -16.40
CA TRP A 229 -5.94 -2.65 -16.19
C TRP A 229 -7.16 -2.98 -17.04
N PRO A 230 -8.38 -2.69 -16.53
CA PRO A 230 -9.62 -3.05 -17.23
C PRO A 230 -9.79 -2.31 -18.56
N ALA A 231 -9.15 -1.15 -18.73
CA ALA A 231 -9.19 -0.34 -19.93
C ALA A 231 -7.92 0.50 -20.03
N ASP A 232 -7.70 1.06 -21.22
CA ASP A 232 -6.66 2.07 -21.44
C ASP A 232 -6.92 3.29 -20.56
N ALA A 233 -5.85 3.95 -20.16
CA ALA A 233 -5.92 5.08 -19.26
C ALA A 233 -4.91 6.15 -19.66
N PRO A 234 -5.20 7.43 -19.38
CA PRO A 234 -4.20 8.49 -19.52
C PRO A 234 -3.03 8.25 -18.56
N ARG A 235 -1.82 8.62 -18.98
CA ARG A 235 -0.57 8.45 -18.22
C ARG A 235 -0.64 9.07 -16.82
N TRP A 236 -1.32 10.20 -16.65
CA TRP A 236 -1.51 10.82 -15.33
C TRP A 236 -2.16 9.85 -14.33
N ARG A 237 -3.03 8.95 -14.78
CA ARG A 237 -3.69 7.97 -13.90
C ARG A 237 -2.72 6.92 -13.39
N VAL A 238 -1.71 6.56 -14.20
CA VAL A 238 -0.63 5.66 -13.81
C VAL A 238 0.27 6.34 -12.77
N VAL A 239 0.63 7.60 -13.00
CA VAL A 239 1.40 8.41 -12.01
C VAL A 239 0.62 8.55 -10.70
N ALA A 240 -0.68 8.84 -10.76
CA ALA A 240 -1.53 8.90 -9.58
C ALA A 240 -1.58 7.56 -8.84
N ASN A 241 -1.62 6.43 -9.56
CA ASN A 241 -1.53 5.11 -8.94
C ASN A 241 -0.23 4.95 -8.16
N VAL A 242 0.91 5.28 -8.77
CA VAL A 242 2.23 5.24 -8.09
C VAL A 242 2.23 6.10 -6.84
N ALA A 243 1.69 7.32 -6.90
CA ALA A 243 1.57 8.17 -5.72
C ALA A 243 0.75 7.50 -4.61
N ILE A 244 -0.34 6.81 -4.94
CA ILE A 244 -1.12 6.11 -3.93
C ILE A 244 -0.36 4.91 -3.36
N GLU A 245 0.32 4.10 -4.18
CA GLU A 245 1.15 2.98 -3.69
C GLU A 245 2.16 3.46 -2.65
N VAL A 246 2.85 4.57 -2.93
CA VAL A 246 3.81 5.19 -2.00
C VAL A 246 3.16 5.62 -0.68
N HIS A 247 1.96 6.22 -0.73
CA HIS A 247 1.26 6.60 0.50
C HIS A 247 0.75 5.39 1.27
N HIS A 248 0.19 4.40 0.57
CA HIS A 248 -0.41 3.21 1.13
C HIS A 248 0.64 2.38 1.86
N HIS A 249 1.66 1.90 1.15
CA HIS A 249 2.70 1.08 1.76
C HIS A 249 3.63 1.89 2.67
N GLY A 250 3.80 3.19 2.40
CA GLY A 250 4.52 4.08 3.32
C GLY A 250 3.84 4.19 4.69
N ALA A 251 2.50 4.21 4.74
CA ALA A 251 1.74 4.17 5.99
C ALA A 251 1.84 2.81 6.69
N GLU A 252 1.80 1.71 5.94
CA GLU A 252 1.97 0.36 6.52
C GLU A 252 3.36 0.17 7.14
N ILE A 253 4.42 0.61 6.43
CA ILE A 253 5.79 0.64 6.97
C ILE A 253 5.82 1.47 8.25
N ALA A 254 5.22 2.67 8.24
CA ALA A 254 5.18 3.53 9.41
C ALA A 254 4.56 2.84 10.63
N VAL A 255 3.42 2.15 10.44
CA VAL A 255 2.74 1.43 11.54
C VAL A 255 3.56 0.25 12.04
N LEU A 256 4.19 -0.53 11.14
CA LEU A 256 5.06 -1.63 11.56
C LEU A 256 6.24 -1.16 12.41
N ARG A 257 6.85 -0.02 12.06
CA ARG A 257 7.91 0.58 12.87
C ARG A 257 7.42 1.01 14.25
N ASP A 258 6.23 1.60 14.35
CA ASP A 258 5.65 1.97 15.64
C ASP A 258 5.41 0.74 16.51
N LEU A 259 4.87 -0.34 15.94
CA LEU A 259 4.68 -1.61 16.63
C LEU A 259 6.01 -2.21 17.11
N ARG A 260 7.04 -2.21 16.26
CA ARG A 260 8.36 -2.75 16.64
C ARG A 260 8.98 -1.96 17.79
N ARG A 261 8.93 -0.63 17.73
CA ARG A 261 9.47 0.25 18.77
C ARG A 261 8.74 0.05 20.10
N ALA A 262 7.41 0.00 20.08
CA ALA A 262 6.61 -0.26 21.27
C ALA A 262 6.89 -1.64 21.89
N ALA A 263 7.08 -2.67 21.06
CA ALA A 263 7.45 -4.01 21.52
C ALA A 263 8.82 -4.01 22.22
N VAL A 264 9.83 -3.38 21.62
CA VAL A 264 11.19 -3.28 22.20
C VAL A 264 11.18 -2.51 23.52
N ASP A 265 10.40 -1.43 23.62
CA ASP A 265 10.29 -0.67 24.87
C ASP A 265 9.61 -1.49 25.98
N THR A 266 8.60 -2.29 25.60
CA THR A 266 7.96 -3.24 26.52
C THR A 266 8.95 -4.30 27.01
N GLU A 267 9.71 -4.92 26.11
CA GLU A 267 10.75 -5.90 26.45
C GLU A 267 11.80 -5.31 27.41
N LYS A 268 12.27 -4.08 27.15
CA LYS A 268 13.22 -3.38 28.04
C LYS A 268 12.62 -3.06 29.41
N SER A 269 11.33 -2.73 29.48
CA SER A 269 10.65 -2.43 30.75
C SER A 269 10.51 -3.69 31.61
N VAL A 270 10.21 -4.85 31.00
CA VAL A 270 10.13 -6.15 31.69
C VAL A 270 11.53 -6.63 32.11
N ALA A 271 12.54 -6.42 31.26
CA ALA A 271 13.92 -6.82 31.53
C ALA A 271 14.64 -5.95 32.59
N ARG A 272 14.02 -4.83 33.03
CA ARG A 272 14.44 -4.07 34.21
C ARG A 272 13.57 -4.48 35.41
N PRO A 273 13.89 -5.57 36.12
CA PRO A 273 13.26 -5.83 37.41
C PRO A 273 13.74 -4.74 38.37
N GLY A 274 12.95 -3.69 38.54
CA GLY A 274 13.11 -2.79 39.66
C GLY A 274 12.83 -3.58 40.93
N GLY A 275 13.88 -3.85 41.69
CA GLY A 275 13.78 -4.30 43.07
C GLY A 275 12.87 -3.32 43.81
N PHE A 276 11.70 -3.81 44.20
CA PHE A 276 10.98 -3.21 45.31
C PHE A 276 11.83 -3.50 46.55
N GLU A 277 12.68 -2.54 46.92
CA GLU A 277 13.33 -2.54 48.23
C GLU A 277 12.30 -1.99 49.22
N PRO A 278 11.71 -2.82 50.10
CA PRO A 278 10.78 -2.30 51.09
C PRO A 278 11.52 -1.28 51.97
N PRO A 279 10.82 -0.23 52.45
CA PRO A 279 11.45 0.79 53.28
C PRO A 279 12.12 0.13 54.48
N ARG A 280 13.42 0.40 54.65
CA ARG A 280 14.15 -0.02 55.84
C ARG A 280 13.47 0.60 57.06
N THR A 281 12.87 -0.24 57.88
CA THR A 281 12.53 0.10 59.25
C THR A 281 13.81 0.00 60.06
N ASP A 282 14.54 1.11 60.17
CA ASP A 282 15.61 1.20 61.17
C ASP A 282 14.97 1.22 62.59
N PRO A 283 15.61 0.56 63.58
CA PRO A 283 15.05 0.29 64.90
C PRO A 283 14.93 1.51 65.81
#